data_AF-A0A9W6TCY5-F1
#
_entry.id   AF-A0A9W6TCY5-F1
#
_cell.length_a   1.000
_cell.length_b   1.000
_cell.length_c   1.000
_cell.angle_alpha   90.00
_cell.angle_beta   90.00
_cell.angle_gamma   90.00
#
_symmetry.space_group_name_H-M   'P 1'
#
loop_
_entity.id
_entity.type
_entity.pdbx_description
1 polymer ?
#
loop_
_entity_poly.entity_id
_entity_poly.type
_entity_poly.pdbx_seq_one_letter_code
_entity_poly.pdbx_strand_id
1 'polypeptide(L)'
;MWGFYFKNASMIRYNWIHYRTAPTYEYLKEFVDRFERRTAGSAFVQTSNVDGLFAQEGFDPKSVYVMQGDCGRIQCAKRCSHQSVVGHHAVHAGGTQSFNPMTYRIEDPAGVPKMP
;
A
#
# COMPACT_ATOMS: atom_id res chain seq x y z
N MET A 1 -11.55 -11.45 3.13
CA MET A 1 -12.69 -10.55 3.41
C MET A 1 -12.37 -9.18 2.81
N TRP A 2 -13.03 -8.80 1.71
CA TRP A 2 -12.67 -7.61 0.92
C TRP A 2 -12.89 -6.27 1.64
N GLY A 3 -13.93 -6.16 2.47
CA GLY A 3 -14.18 -4.94 3.24
C GLY A 3 -13.05 -4.58 4.21
N PHE A 4 -12.45 -5.58 4.85
CA PHE A 4 -11.22 -5.38 5.65
C PHE A 4 -10.10 -4.80 4.79
N TYR A 5 -9.82 -5.40 3.63
CA TYR A 5 -8.76 -4.94 2.75
C TYR A 5 -9.02 -3.50 2.28
N PHE A 6 -10.20 -3.17 1.75
CA PHE A 6 -10.50 -1.81 1.27
C PHE A 6 -10.42 -0.77 2.37
N LYS A 7 -10.96 -1.04 3.56
CA LYS A 7 -10.86 -0.12 4.69
C LYS A 7 -9.41 0.13 5.09
N ASN A 8 -8.63 -0.94 5.25
CA ASN A 8 -7.24 -0.83 5.68
C ASN A 8 -6.36 -0.19 4.60
N ALA A 9 -6.48 -0.60 3.34
CA ALA A 9 -5.75 0.03 2.24
C ALA A 9 -6.07 1.52 2.14
N SER A 10 -7.35 1.92 2.23
CA SER A 10 -7.75 3.33 2.28
C SER A 10 -7.04 4.09 3.40
N MET A 11 -6.97 3.48 4.59
CA MET A 11 -6.34 4.09 5.77
C MET A 11 -4.81 4.14 5.65
N ILE A 12 -4.13 3.00 5.50
CA ILE A 12 -2.68 2.90 5.62
C ILE A 12 -1.95 3.31 4.34
N ARG A 13 -2.56 3.10 3.16
CA ARG A 13 -1.94 3.40 1.88
C ARG A 13 -2.27 4.79 1.37
N TYR A 14 -3.45 5.33 1.70
CA TYR A 14 -3.90 6.58 1.09
C TYR A 14 -4.21 7.70 2.09
N ASN A 15 -4.39 7.37 3.36
CA ASN A 15 -4.80 8.34 4.38
C ASN A 15 -3.88 8.40 5.60
N TRP A 16 -2.70 7.79 5.51
CA TRP A 16 -1.78 7.62 6.65
C TRP A 16 -1.39 8.95 7.31
N ILE A 17 -1.24 10.02 6.53
CA ILE A 17 -0.81 11.33 7.04
C ILE A 17 -1.70 11.83 8.19
N HIS A 18 -3.00 11.51 8.18
CA HIS A 18 -3.94 11.90 9.24
C HIS A 18 -3.85 11.03 10.49
N TYR A 19 -3.24 9.85 10.40
CA TYR A 19 -3.06 8.90 11.51
C TYR A 19 -1.62 8.88 12.04
N ARG A 20 -0.71 9.64 11.44
CA ARG A 20 0.68 9.76 11.87
C ARG A 20 0.74 10.43 13.25
N THR A 21 1.15 9.68 14.26
CA THR A 21 1.29 10.17 15.65
C THR A 21 2.71 10.61 16.00
N ALA A 22 3.70 10.26 15.17
CA ALA A 22 5.11 10.58 15.39
C ALA A 22 5.84 10.80 14.06
N PRO A 23 6.92 11.61 14.05
CA PRO A 23 7.70 11.89 12.84
C PRO A 23 8.74 10.82 12.48
N THR A 24 8.44 9.54 12.74
CA THR A 24 9.43 8.45 12.66
C THR A 24 10.06 8.30 11.27
N TYR A 25 9.26 8.35 10.19
CA TYR A 25 9.78 8.22 8.83
C TYR A 25 10.61 9.43 8.38
N GLU A 26 10.26 10.63 8.86
CA GLU A 26 11.03 11.85 8.60
C GLU A 26 12.41 11.78 9.27
N TYR A 27 12.48 11.35 10.53
CA TYR A 27 13.78 11.13 11.19
C TYR A 27 14.59 10.04 10.51
N LEU A 28 13.96 8.93 10.12
CA LEU A 28 14.63 7.87 9.39
C LEU A 28 15.17 8.38 8.04
N LYS A 29 14.41 9.22 7.35
CA LYS A 29 14.82 9.85 6.09
C LYS A 29 16.02 10.77 6.29
N GLU A 30 16.02 11.59 7.35
CA GLU A 30 17.16 12.44 7.68
C GLU A 30 18.44 11.61 7.90
N PHE A 31 18.35 10.50 8.63
CA PHE A 31 19.47 9.58 8.83
C PHE A 31 19.97 8.99 7.52
N VAL A 32 19.06 8.49 6.68
CA VAL A 32 19.41 7.93 5.36
C VAL A 32 20.07 8.98 4.47
N ASP A 33 19.53 10.20 4.45
CA ASP A 33 20.07 11.30 3.63
C ASP A 33 21.49 11.70 4.04
N ARG A 34 21.88 11.50 5.31
CA ARG A 34 23.27 11.73 5.74
C ARG A 34 24.26 10.76 5.10
N PHE A 35 23.85 9.53 4.81
CA PHE A 35 24.68 8.54 4.09
C PHE A 35 24.67 8.84 2.60
N GLU A 36 23.50 9.05 2.02
CA GLU A 36 23.33 9.37 0.59
C GLU A 36 24.09 10.62 0.15
N ARG A 37 24.14 11.67 1.00
CA ARG A 37 24.94 12.89 0.73
C ARG A 37 26.44 12.64 0.65
N ARG A 38 26.95 11.58 1.31
CA ARG A 38 28.37 11.23 1.27
C ARG A 38 28.68 10.33 0.09
N THR A 39 27.80 9.37 -0.15
CA THR A 39 27.92 8.40 -1.24
C THR A 39 26.52 8.10 -1.77
N ALA A 40 26.22 8.55 -2.98
CA ALA A 40 24.94 8.28 -3.62
C ALA A 40 24.75 6.76 -3.81
N GLY A 41 23.56 6.25 -3.47
CA GLY A 41 23.21 4.83 -3.50
C GLY A 41 23.79 3.99 -2.37
N SER A 42 24.18 4.62 -1.24
CA SER A 42 24.77 3.92 -0.10
C SER A 42 23.76 3.38 0.90
N ALA A 43 22.49 3.73 0.74
CA ALA A 43 21.39 3.27 1.57
C ALA A 43 20.35 2.51 0.73
N PHE A 44 19.83 1.44 1.33
CA PHE A 44 18.77 0.63 0.76
C PHE A 44 17.81 0.18 1.85
N VAL A 45 16.52 0.20 1.56
CA VAL A 45 15.47 -0.24 2.47
C VAL A 45 14.93 -1.58 1.98
N GLN A 46 14.87 -2.54 2.88
CA GLN A 46 14.11 -3.78 2.70
C GLN A 46 13.00 -3.81 3.75
N THR A 47 11.76 -3.97 3.31
CA THR A 47 10.61 -3.94 4.21
C THR A 47 9.61 -5.05 3.91
N SER A 48 9.00 -5.57 4.98
CA SER A 48 7.82 -6.43 4.91
C SER A 48 6.52 -5.65 4.97
N ASN A 49 6.56 -4.35 5.24
CA ASN A 49 5.37 -3.51 5.27
C ASN A 49 4.81 -3.37 3.86
N VAL A 50 3.48 -3.25 3.76
CA VAL A 50 2.74 -3.14 2.50
C VAL A 50 2.03 -1.78 2.36
N ASP A 51 2.30 -0.86 3.28
CA ASP A 51 1.67 0.45 3.42
C ASP A 51 2.20 1.50 2.41
N GLY A 52 3.38 1.24 1.83
CA GLY A 52 4.06 2.13 0.90
C GLY A 52 4.44 3.50 1.49
N LEU A 53 4.63 3.58 2.81
CA LEU A 53 4.96 4.83 3.51
C LEU A 53 6.33 5.38 3.16
N PHE A 54 7.33 4.53 2.92
CA PHE A 54 8.66 4.97 2.47
C PHE A 54 8.59 5.88 1.23
N ALA A 55 7.83 5.48 0.21
CA ALA A 55 7.68 6.30 -0.99
C ALA A 55 6.91 7.61 -0.71
N GLN A 56 5.91 7.58 0.19
CA GLN A 56 5.15 8.78 0.56
C GLN A 56 5.98 9.78 1.37
N GLU A 57 6.92 9.28 2.15
CA GLU A 57 7.83 10.07 3.00
C GLU A 57 9.12 10.43 2.24
N GLY A 58 9.14 10.27 0.92
CA GLY A 58 10.17 10.81 0.03
C GLY A 58 11.42 9.94 -0.15
N PHE A 59 11.40 8.66 0.22
CA PHE A 59 12.47 7.73 -0.14
C PHE A 59 12.42 7.43 -1.65
N ASP A 60 13.58 7.29 -2.30
CA ASP A 60 13.64 6.87 -3.70
C ASP A 60 13.06 5.45 -3.85
N PRO A 61 11.97 5.25 -4.62
CA PRO A 61 11.38 3.92 -4.81
C PRO A 61 12.35 2.89 -5.40
N LYS A 62 13.41 3.31 -6.10
CA LYS A 62 14.45 2.41 -6.62
C LYS A 62 15.34 1.82 -5.52
N SER A 63 15.38 2.48 -4.36
CA SER A 63 16.15 2.06 -3.19
C SER A 63 15.28 1.42 -2.10
N VAL A 64 14.04 1.03 -2.43
CA VAL A 64 13.11 0.39 -1.51
C VAL A 64 12.61 -0.93 -2.10
N TYR A 65 12.97 -2.04 -1.47
CA TYR A 65 12.45 -3.36 -1.78
C TYR A 65 11.31 -3.75 -0.83
N VAL A 66 10.11 -3.89 -1.39
CA VAL A 66 8.89 -4.24 -0.66
C VAL A 66 8.57 -5.72 -0.87
N MET A 67 8.91 -6.55 0.11
CA MET A 67 8.90 -8.01 -0.04
C MET A 67 7.50 -8.62 -0.14
N GLN A 68 6.54 -8.06 0.61
CA GLN A 68 5.22 -8.64 0.79
C GLN A 68 4.15 -8.04 -0.15
N GLY A 69 4.58 -7.22 -1.10
CA GLY A 69 3.69 -6.50 -2.02
C GLY A 69 3.25 -5.12 -1.50
N ASP A 70 2.26 -4.52 -2.16
CA ASP A 70 1.78 -3.16 -1.88
C ASP A 70 0.26 -3.19 -1.74
N CYS A 71 -0.31 -2.68 -0.64
CA CYS A 71 -1.74 -2.60 -0.40
C CYS A 71 -2.49 -1.71 -1.42
N GLY A 72 -1.77 -0.92 -2.21
CA GLY A 72 -2.29 -0.20 -3.37
C GLY A 72 -2.43 -1.07 -4.63
N ARG A 73 -2.15 -2.37 -4.55
CA ARG A 73 -2.26 -3.33 -5.65
C ARG A 73 -3.07 -4.55 -5.23
N ILE A 74 -3.79 -5.13 -6.19
CA ILE A 74 -4.49 -6.41 -6.06
C ILE A 74 -4.01 -7.37 -7.14
N GLN A 75 -4.03 -8.67 -6.87
CA GLN A 75 -3.60 -9.71 -7.80
C GLN A 75 -4.63 -10.83 -7.94
N CYS A 76 -4.61 -11.53 -9.07
CA CYS A 76 -5.53 -12.62 -9.32
C CYS A 76 -5.26 -13.74 -8.32
N ALA A 77 -6.30 -14.23 -7.64
CA ALA A 77 -6.16 -15.35 -6.69
C ALA A 77 -5.63 -16.62 -7.35
N LYS A 78 -5.93 -16.83 -8.64
CA LYS A 78 -5.42 -17.97 -9.43
C LYS A 78 -3.99 -17.77 -9.93
N ARG A 79 -3.39 -16.58 -9.78
CA ARG A 79 -2.07 -16.21 -10.32
C ARG A 79 -2.00 -16.44 -11.84
N CYS A 80 -3.05 -16.06 -12.58
CA CYS A 80 -3.17 -16.37 -14.00
C CYS A 80 -2.09 -15.71 -14.88
N SER A 81 -1.57 -14.54 -14.50
CA SER A 81 -0.39 -13.93 -15.13
C SER A 81 0.24 -12.84 -14.26
N HIS A 82 1.45 -12.41 -14.59
CA HIS A 82 2.09 -11.22 -13.99
C HIS A 82 1.36 -9.91 -14.33
N GLN A 83 0.63 -9.87 -15.46
CA GLN A 83 -0.15 -8.71 -15.87
C GLN A 83 -1.47 -8.59 -15.08
N SER A 84 -1.83 -9.62 -14.33
CA SER A 84 -3.04 -9.67 -13.49
C SER A 84 -2.82 -9.01 -12.12
N VAL A 85 -1.95 -8.00 -12.06
CA VAL A 85 -1.77 -7.12 -10.91
C VAL A 85 -2.32 -5.75 -11.31
N VAL A 86 -3.41 -5.32 -10.66
CA VAL A 86 -4.06 -4.04 -10.97
C VAL A 86 -4.04 -3.13 -9.75
N GLY A 87 -4.10 -1.82 -9.99
CA GLY A 87 -4.15 -0.83 -8.92
C GLY A 87 -5.45 -0.93 -8.12
N HIS A 88 -5.35 -0.78 -6.81
CA HIS A 88 -6.48 -0.78 -5.87
C HIS A 88 -7.60 0.18 -6.31
N HIS A 89 -7.25 1.37 -6.82
CA HIS A 89 -8.22 2.37 -7.28
C HIS A 89 -9.18 1.84 -8.35
N ALA A 90 -8.73 0.92 -9.22
CA ALA A 90 -9.57 0.37 -10.29
C ALA A 90 -10.77 -0.43 -9.77
N VAL A 91 -10.70 -0.91 -8.53
CA VAL A 91 -11.71 -1.80 -7.93
C VAL A 91 -12.29 -1.27 -6.62
N HIS A 92 -11.75 -0.16 -6.11
CA HIS A 92 -12.11 0.39 -4.81
C HIS A 92 -13.54 0.92 -4.78
N ALA A 93 -13.96 1.68 -5.79
CA ALA A 93 -15.27 2.34 -5.81
C ALA A 93 -16.44 1.35 -5.68
N GLY A 94 -16.40 0.26 -6.46
CA GLY A 94 -17.42 -0.80 -6.39
C GLY A 94 -17.44 -1.52 -5.03
N GLY A 95 -16.27 -1.72 -4.43
CA GLY A 95 -16.13 -2.35 -3.13
C GLY A 95 -16.63 -1.49 -1.97
N THR A 96 -16.42 -0.17 -2.00
CA THR A 96 -16.83 0.71 -0.90
C THR A 96 -18.33 0.99 -0.85
N GLN A 97 -19.02 0.95 -1.98
CA GLN A 97 -20.46 1.28 -2.04
C GLN A 97 -21.32 0.30 -1.23
N SER A 98 -20.94 -0.97 -1.19
CA SER A 98 -21.67 -2.03 -0.48
C SER A 98 -20.95 -2.53 0.77
N PHE A 99 -19.96 -1.79 1.26
CA PHE A 99 -19.20 -2.13 2.45
C PHE A 99 -20.04 -1.92 3.71
N ASN A 100 -20.21 -2.99 4.49
CA ASN A 100 -20.82 -2.93 5.82
C ASN A 100 -19.73 -2.76 6.90
N PRO A 101 -19.67 -1.62 7.62
CA PRO A 101 -18.62 -1.34 8.59
C PRO A 101 -18.71 -2.19 9.86
N MET A 102 -19.87 -2.76 10.17
CA MET A 102 -20.07 -3.61 11.35
C MET A 102 -19.62 -5.04 11.12
N THR A 103 -19.83 -5.56 9.90
CA THR A 103 -19.52 -6.96 9.55
C THR A 103 -18.25 -7.10 8.71
N TYR A 104 -17.73 -5.97 8.20
CA TYR A 104 -16.64 -5.90 7.22
C TYR A 104 -16.88 -6.66 5.91
N ARG A 105 -18.15 -6.97 5.62
CA ARG A 105 -18.56 -7.64 4.39
C ARG A 105 -18.81 -6.63 3.28
N ILE A 106 -18.64 -7.10 2.05
CA ILE A 106 -19.17 -6.45 0.85
C ILE A 106 -20.51 -7.14 0.61
N GLU A 107 -21.61 -6.45 0.87
CA GLU A 107 -22.95 -7.06 0.86
C GLU A 107 -23.47 -7.29 -0.57
N ASP A 108 -23.05 -6.44 -1.53
CA ASP A 108 -23.34 -6.63 -2.95
C ASP A 108 -22.20 -7.42 -3.61
N PRO A 109 -22.45 -8.63 -4.13
CA PRO A 109 -21.46 -9.41 -4.87
C PRO A 109 -20.84 -8.68 -6.06
N ALA A 110 -21.52 -7.68 -6.65
CA ALA A 110 -20.96 -6.86 -7.72
C ALA A 110 -19.81 -5.95 -7.24
N GLY A 111 -19.74 -5.66 -5.94
CA GLY A 111 -18.63 -4.90 -5.32
C GLY A 111 -17.38 -5.74 -5.05
N VAL A 112 -17.44 -7.06 -5.23
CA VAL A 112 -16.27 -7.94 -5.10
C VAL A 112 -15.44 -7.86 -6.38
N PRO A 113 -14.14 -7.50 -6.31
CA PRO A 113 -13.29 -7.42 -7.49
C PRO A 113 -13.22 -8.74 -8.24
N LYS A 114 -13.49 -8.67 -9.54
CA LYS A 114 -13.27 -9.77 -10.48
C LYS A 114 -12.11 -9.38 -11.38
N MET A 115 -11.19 -10.32 -11.58
CA MET A 115 -10.14 -10.10 -12.55
C MET A 115 -10.71 -10.17 -13.98
N PRO A 116 -10.18 -9.36 -14.91
CA PRO A 116 -10.47 -9.50 -16.33
C PRO A 116 -10.20 -10.92 -16.83
#